data_AF-M1ZCW9-F1
#
_entry.id   AF-M1ZCW9-F1
#
_cell.length_a   1.000
_cell.length_b   1.000
_cell.length_c   1.000
_cell.angle_alpha   90.00
_cell.angle_beta   90.00
_cell.angle_gamma   90.00
#
_symmetry.space_group_name_H-M   'P 1'
#
loop_
_entity.id
_entity.type
_entity.pdbx_description
1 polymer ?
#
loop_
_entity_poly.entity_id
_entity_poly.type
_entity_poly.pdbx_seq_one_letter_code
_entity_poly.pdbx_strand_id
1 'polypeptide(L)'
;MNVKPHSQRLRIPLMRLVRGPVLLDNMKEPMEGLELVTSIDIFPDEPLPGECYALKMEDDGAAPQVPAGSVGVFSRQSPGVPALHRVYLAQIKNERPLVCKLIKSDVAIHQRTKKPDSSTPIPDRLRQRRKSFMTPTPLHIPDARVSPIPDSAHEMVYLKNPEEGGPMLVVPGRELLWMHPLVFIP
;
A
#
# COMPACT_ATOMS: atom_id res chain seq x y z
N MET A 1 33.92 19.83 13.69
CA MET A 1 32.85 20.84 13.49
C MET A 1 31.75 20.17 12.68
N ASN A 2 30.63 19.83 13.32
CA ASN A 2 29.50 19.18 12.65
C ASN A 2 28.61 20.30 12.07
N VAL A 3 28.73 20.55 10.77
CA VAL A 3 27.85 21.47 10.06
C VAL A 3 26.48 20.80 10.01
N LYS A 4 25.49 21.35 10.73
CA LYS A 4 24.10 20.87 10.62
C LYS A 4 23.67 20.96 9.15
N PRO A 5 23.09 19.91 8.55
CA PRO A 5 22.54 20.03 7.21
C PRO A 5 21.49 21.13 7.21
N HIS A 6 21.59 22.06 6.25
CA HIS A 6 20.57 23.09 6.07
C HIS A 6 19.30 22.40 5.60
N SER A 7 18.26 22.36 6.44
CA SER A 7 16.95 21.84 6.06
C SER A 7 16.46 22.61 4.84
N GLN A 8 16.21 21.89 3.74
CA GLN A 8 15.85 22.50 2.46
C GLN A 8 14.38 22.91 2.50
N ARG A 9 14.08 24.20 2.27
CA ARG A 9 12.70 24.63 2.07
C ARG A 9 12.15 24.02 0.79
N LEU A 10 11.09 23.23 0.91
CA LEU A 10 10.41 22.61 -0.21
C LEU A 10 8.93 22.99 -0.21
N ARG A 11 8.42 23.48 -1.34
CA ARG A 11 7.00 23.80 -1.51
C ARG A 11 6.29 22.64 -2.20
N ILE A 12 5.33 22.03 -1.52
CA ILE A 12 4.58 20.87 -2.02
C ILE A 12 3.07 21.13 -2.04
N PRO A 13 2.31 20.50 -2.94
CA PRO A 13 0.87 20.63 -2.98
C PRO A 13 0.22 20.03 -1.73
N LEU A 14 -0.72 20.75 -1.13
CA LEU A 14 -1.60 20.25 -0.08
C LEU A 14 -2.89 19.74 -0.73
N MET A 15 -3.14 18.45 -0.56
CA MET A 15 -4.29 17.75 -1.09
C MET A 15 -5.35 17.52 -0.01
N ARG A 16 -6.59 17.25 -0.46
CA ARG A 16 -7.71 16.81 0.35
C ARG A 16 -8.34 15.56 -0.26
N LEU A 17 -8.80 14.66 0.60
CA LEU A 17 -9.54 13.47 0.18
C LEU A 17 -10.97 13.86 -0.23
N VAL A 18 -11.36 13.52 -1.44
CA VAL A 18 -12.74 13.73 -1.95
C VAL A 18 -13.33 12.43 -2.47
N ARG A 19 -14.64 12.43 -2.75
CA ARG A 19 -15.32 11.30 -3.39
C ARG A 19 -15.37 11.51 -4.90
N GLY A 20 -14.92 10.52 -5.67
CA GLY A 20 -14.99 10.52 -7.13
C GLY A 20 -13.76 11.12 -7.84
N PRO A 21 -13.76 11.12 -9.18
CA PRO A 21 -12.65 11.62 -9.98
C PRO A 21 -12.55 13.15 -9.88
N VAL A 22 -11.34 13.65 -9.59
CA VAL A 22 -11.05 15.09 -9.61
C VAL A 22 -10.25 15.43 -10.85
N LEU A 23 -10.77 16.36 -11.64
CA LEU A 23 -9.99 17.03 -12.68
C LEU A 23 -9.10 18.08 -12.00
N LEU A 24 -7.82 17.77 -11.89
CA LEU A 24 -6.81 18.74 -11.49
C LEU A 24 -6.34 19.47 -12.76
N ASP A 25 -6.76 20.73 -12.93
CA ASP A 25 -6.52 21.55 -14.14
C ASP A 25 -5.05 21.72 -14.56
N ASN A 26 -4.09 21.25 -13.75
CA ASN A 26 -2.65 21.36 -14.02
C ASN A 26 -1.88 20.02 -13.92
N MET A 27 -2.56 18.87 -13.88
CA MET A 27 -1.91 17.56 -13.75
C MET A 27 -2.27 16.66 -14.93
N LYS A 28 -1.27 16.00 -15.53
CA LYS A 28 -1.39 15.15 -16.74
C LYS A 28 -2.40 13.99 -16.61
N GLU A 29 -2.83 13.64 -15.41
CA GLU A 29 -3.81 12.59 -15.16
C GLU A 29 -4.70 12.97 -13.95
N PRO A 30 -6.03 12.84 -14.05
CA PRO A 30 -6.93 13.03 -12.92
C PRO A 30 -6.68 11.95 -11.87
N MET A 31 -6.39 12.34 -10.63
CA MET A 31 -6.31 11.40 -9.52
C MET A 31 -7.70 11.23 -8.91
N GLU A 32 -8.22 10.00 -8.97
CA GLU A 32 -9.49 9.68 -8.32
C GLU A 32 -9.34 9.86 -6.80
N GLY A 33 -10.17 10.73 -6.22
CA GLY A 33 -10.26 10.96 -4.79
C GLY A 33 -9.27 11.95 -4.16
N LEU A 34 -8.42 12.65 -4.94
CA LEU A 34 -7.52 13.70 -4.43
C LEU A 34 -7.76 15.05 -5.10
N GLU A 35 -7.99 16.08 -4.29
CA GLU A 35 -8.19 17.46 -4.75
C GLU A 35 -7.08 18.38 -4.21
N LEU A 36 -6.53 19.24 -5.07
CA LEU A 36 -5.57 20.26 -4.70
C LEU A 36 -6.28 21.39 -3.97
N VAL A 37 -5.89 21.64 -2.72
CA VAL A 37 -6.41 22.74 -1.91
C VAL A 37 -5.50 23.96 -2.04
N THR A 38 -4.20 23.77 -1.84
CA THR A 38 -3.20 24.84 -1.83
C THR A 38 -1.79 24.24 -1.96
N SER A 39 -0.76 24.99 -1.62
CA SER A 39 0.59 24.48 -1.44
C SER A 39 1.15 24.96 -0.10
N ILE A 40 1.93 24.11 0.55
CA ILE A 40 2.57 24.40 1.83
C ILE A 40 4.09 24.31 1.70
N ASP A 41 4.80 25.03 2.56
CA ASP A 41 6.24 24.89 2.71
C ASP A 41 6.54 23.86 3.81
N ILE A 42 7.47 22.96 3.53
CA ILE A 42 8.00 21.98 4.48
C ILE A 42 9.53 22.09 4.50
N PHE A 43 10.14 21.62 5.59
CA PHE A 43 11.58 21.68 5.83
C PHE A 43 12.11 20.31 6.22
N PRO A 44 12.12 19.33 5.29
CA PRO A 44 12.65 18.01 5.58
C PRO A 44 14.17 18.08 5.79
N ASP A 45 14.67 17.27 6.72
CA ASP A 45 16.10 17.12 6.98
C ASP A 45 16.80 16.26 5.92
N GLU A 46 16.04 15.36 5.28
CA GLU A 46 16.48 14.49 4.20
C GLU A 46 15.72 14.79 2.90
N PRO A 47 16.33 14.58 1.72
CA PRO A 47 15.65 14.81 0.45
C PRO A 47 14.47 13.85 0.27
N LEU A 48 13.31 14.39 -0.10
CA LEU A 48 12.11 13.60 -0.32
C LEU A 48 12.14 12.83 -1.66
N PRO A 49 11.55 11.62 -1.70
CA PRO A 49 11.56 10.80 -2.91
C PRO A 49 10.47 11.20 -3.91
N GLY A 50 10.89 11.52 -5.14
CA GLY A 50 10.00 11.72 -6.27
C GLY A 50 8.96 12.84 -6.06
N GLU A 51 7.81 12.72 -6.74
CA GLU A 51 6.71 13.66 -6.61
C GLU A 51 5.98 13.46 -5.28
N CYS A 52 6.07 14.43 -4.38
CA CYS A 52 5.44 14.41 -3.06
C CYS A 52 4.27 15.39 -2.96
N TYR A 53 3.30 15.04 -2.12
CA TYR A 53 2.18 15.91 -1.75
C TYR A 53 1.84 15.75 -0.27
N ALA A 54 1.30 16.79 0.31
CA ALA A 54 0.86 16.84 1.69
C ALA A 54 -0.63 16.47 1.79
N LEU A 55 -1.00 15.83 2.89
CA LEU A 55 -2.37 15.55 3.26
C LEU A 55 -2.54 15.87 4.75
N LYS A 56 -3.58 16.62 5.10
CA LYS A 56 -3.94 16.79 6.51
C LYS A 56 -4.60 15.49 7.01
N MET A 57 -4.05 14.93 8.08
CA MET A 57 -4.58 13.72 8.72
C MET A 57 -5.78 14.13 9.57
N GLU A 58 -6.96 13.55 9.30
CA GLU A 58 -8.15 13.73 10.11
C GLU A 58 -8.05 12.89 11.41
N ASP A 59 -8.68 13.36 12.49
CA ASP A 59 -8.44 12.89 13.86
C ASP A 59 -8.82 11.42 14.13
N ASP A 60 -9.69 10.81 13.31
CA ASP A 60 -10.24 9.44 13.45
C ASP A 60 -9.48 8.37 12.63
N GLY A 61 -8.27 8.66 12.16
CA GLY A 61 -7.59 7.80 11.20
C GLY A 61 -6.09 7.94 11.13
N ALA A 62 -5.46 8.48 12.17
CA ALA A 62 -4.01 8.54 12.24
C ALA A 62 -3.49 7.37 13.08
N ALA A 63 -2.34 6.81 12.68
CA ALA A 63 -1.72 5.76 13.49
C ALA A 63 -1.46 6.32 14.89
N PRO A 64 -1.36 5.51 15.96
CA PRO A 64 -0.88 6.03 17.25
C PRO A 64 0.50 6.72 17.12
N GLN A 65 1.20 6.51 16.00
CA GLN A 65 2.50 7.06 15.65
C GLN A 65 2.43 8.37 14.83
N VAL A 66 1.23 8.79 14.38
CA VAL A 66 1.01 10.03 13.61
C VAL A 66 0.02 10.89 14.39
N PRO A 67 0.39 12.09 14.87
CA PRO A 67 -0.53 12.92 15.65
C PRO A 67 -1.78 13.28 14.86
N ALA A 68 -2.93 13.27 15.53
CA ALA A 68 -4.19 13.78 15.01
C ALA A 68 -4.02 15.25 14.58
N GLY A 69 -4.59 15.62 13.43
CA GLY A 69 -4.45 16.97 12.85
C GLY A 69 -3.08 17.30 12.23
N SER A 70 -2.12 16.37 12.24
CA SER A 70 -0.81 16.55 11.60
C SER A 70 -0.90 16.50 10.07
N VAL A 71 0.17 16.92 9.40
CA VAL A 71 0.30 16.82 7.95
C VAL A 71 1.18 15.62 7.61
N GLY A 72 0.64 14.65 6.89
CA GLY A 72 1.41 13.56 6.32
C GLY A 72 1.87 13.91 4.91
N VAL A 73 3.14 13.66 4.58
CA VAL A 73 3.68 13.83 3.23
C VAL A 73 3.82 12.48 2.57
N PHE A 74 3.14 12.31 1.44
CA PHE A 74 3.06 11.07 0.67
C PHE A 74 3.79 11.23 -0.67
N SER A 75 4.42 10.15 -1.12
CA SER A 75 5.11 10.12 -2.42
C SER A 75 4.26 9.36 -3.46
N ARG A 76 4.02 9.97 -4.62
CA ARG A 76 3.20 9.38 -5.71
C ARG A 76 3.96 8.31 -6.50
N GLN A 77 5.25 8.53 -6.72
CA GLN A 77 6.09 7.70 -7.57
C GLN A 77 7.40 7.39 -6.86
N SER A 78 7.37 6.39 -5.99
CA SER A 78 8.57 5.95 -5.30
C SER A 78 8.66 4.42 -5.29
N PRO A 79 8.96 3.80 -6.45
CA PRO A 79 9.26 2.37 -6.48
C PRO A 79 10.43 2.08 -5.54
N GLY A 80 10.21 1.21 -4.56
CA GLY A 80 11.22 0.76 -3.61
C GLY A 80 11.42 1.61 -2.35
N VAL A 81 10.66 2.69 -2.14
CA VAL A 81 10.74 3.47 -0.89
C VAL A 81 9.84 2.85 0.19
N PRO A 82 10.39 2.51 1.37
CA PRO A 82 9.58 2.02 2.47
C PRO A 82 8.73 3.15 3.05
N ALA A 83 7.45 2.88 3.28
CA ALA A 83 6.59 3.81 3.99
C ALA A 83 7.00 3.96 5.45
N LEU A 84 7.06 5.20 5.93
CA LEU A 84 7.18 5.53 7.34
C LEU A 84 6.04 4.87 8.10
N HIS A 85 6.38 4.13 9.16
CA HIS A 85 5.44 3.36 9.98
C HIS A 85 4.56 2.35 9.22
N ARG A 86 4.94 2.00 7.98
CA ARG A 86 4.13 1.20 7.05
C ARG A 86 2.77 1.84 6.74
N VAL A 87 2.69 3.17 6.83
CA VAL A 87 1.46 3.94 6.56
C VAL A 87 1.40 4.32 5.10
N TYR A 88 0.26 4.06 4.47
CA TYR A 88 0.01 4.34 3.07
C TYR A 88 -1.30 5.10 2.93
N LEU A 89 -1.39 5.93 1.89
CA LEU A 89 -2.66 6.38 1.36
C LEU A 89 -3.04 5.46 0.21
N ALA A 90 -4.18 4.80 0.30
CA ALA A 90 -4.64 3.84 -0.70
C ALA A 90 -5.97 4.30 -1.29
N GLN A 91 -6.12 4.10 -2.60
CA GLN A 91 -7.40 4.21 -3.29
C GLN A 91 -7.90 2.83 -3.67
N ILE A 92 -9.06 2.49 -3.12
CA ILE A 92 -9.79 1.27 -3.45
C ILE A 92 -10.92 1.66 -4.41
N LYS A 93 -11.15 0.82 -5.42
CA LYS A 93 -12.19 1.03 -6.43
C LYS A 93 -13.55 1.26 -5.76
N ASN A 94 -14.25 2.32 -6.18
CA ASN A 94 -15.56 2.75 -5.65
C ASN A 94 -15.56 3.19 -4.17
N GLU A 95 -14.40 3.32 -3.53
CA GLU A 95 -14.28 3.84 -2.17
C GLU A 95 -13.62 5.23 -2.15
N ARG A 96 -13.74 5.93 -1.01
CA ARG A 96 -12.96 7.15 -0.77
C ARG A 96 -11.51 6.71 -0.45
N PRO A 97 -10.48 7.45 -0.89
CA PRO A 97 -9.13 7.10 -0.49
C PRO A 97 -9.00 7.16 1.02
N LEU A 98 -8.21 6.25 1.57
CA LEU A 98 -8.09 6.07 3.00
C LEU A 98 -6.63 5.88 3.41
N VAL A 99 -6.31 6.43 4.58
CA VAL A 99 -5.02 6.21 5.23
C VAL A 99 -5.07 4.86 5.93
N CYS A 100 -4.11 4.01 5.64
CA CYS A 100 -4.05 2.64 6.14
C CYS A 100 -2.64 2.22 6.54
N LYS A 101 -2.54 1.23 7.43
CA LYS A 101 -1.29 0.52 7.69
C LYS A 101 -1.25 -0.76 6.87
N LEU A 102 -0.18 -0.96 6.11
CA LEU A 102 0.03 -2.20 5.36
C LEU A 102 0.52 -3.31 6.29
N ILE A 103 -0.26 -4.39 6.41
CA ILE A 103 0.08 -5.58 7.19
C ILE A 103 0.84 -6.59 6.33
N LYS A 104 0.32 -6.88 5.14
CA LYS A 104 0.87 -7.82 4.17
C LYS A 104 0.39 -7.44 2.76
N SER A 105 1.20 -7.69 1.74
CA SER A 105 0.78 -7.61 0.34
C SER A 105 1.30 -8.82 -0.40
N ASP A 106 0.40 -9.50 -1.10
CA ASP A 106 0.76 -10.53 -2.08
C ASP A 106 0.93 -9.93 -3.49
N VAL A 107 0.48 -8.68 -3.70
CA VAL A 107 0.79 -7.88 -4.89
C VAL A 107 2.27 -7.50 -4.82
N ALA A 108 2.99 -7.68 -5.93
CA ALA A 108 4.33 -7.14 -6.09
C ALA A 108 4.25 -5.60 -6.19
N ILE A 109 4.16 -4.93 -5.04
CA ILE A 109 4.28 -3.47 -4.94
C ILE A 109 5.75 -3.13 -5.19
N HIS A 110 6.17 -3.15 -6.46
CA HIS A 110 7.52 -2.85 -6.97
C HIS A 110 8.69 -3.17 -6.00
N GLN A 111 8.67 -4.36 -5.40
CA GLN A 111 9.83 -4.98 -4.76
C GLN A 111 10.20 -6.19 -5.60
N ARG A 112 11.02 -5.99 -6.64
CA ARG A 112 11.78 -7.07 -7.24
C ARG A 112 12.93 -7.41 -6.29
N THR A 113 12.64 -8.16 -5.24
CA THR A 113 13.67 -8.94 -4.55
C THR A 113 13.66 -10.35 -5.13
N LYS A 114 14.81 -10.74 -5.67
CA LYS A 114 15.11 -12.08 -6.19
C LYS A 114 14.59 -13.16 -5.24
N LYS A 115 13.74 -14.08 -5.73
CA LYS A 115 13.48 -15.36 -5.07
C LYS A 115 14.80 -16.15 -4.96
N PRO A 116 15.15 -16.73 -3.81
CA PRO A 116 16.09 -17.83 -3.78
C PRO A 116 15.36 -19.11 -4.17
N ASP A 117 15.84 -19.76 -5.23
CA ASP A 117 15.51 -21.15 -5.54
C ASP A 117 16.02 -22.03 -4.39
N SER A 118 15.14 -22.82 -3.78
CA SER A 118 15.56 -23.88 -2.89
C SER A 118 14.75 -25.14 -3.15
N SER A 119 15.32 -25.97 -4.02
CA SER A 119 15.06 -27.40 -4.12
C SER A 119 15.87 -28.11 -3.03
N THR A 120 15.22 -28.71 -2.03
CA THR A 120 15.69 -29.94 -1.34
C THR A 120 14.63 -30.45 -0.33
N PRO A 121 14.63 -31.77 -0.02
CA PRO A 121 13.45 -32.54 0.37
C PRO A 121 13.18 -32.60 1.88
N ILE A 122 11.91 -32.80 2.23
CA ILE A 122 11.43 -33.03 3.61
C ILE A 122 11.53 -34.53 3.94
N PRO A 123 12.11 -34.97 5.08
CA PRO A 123 12.00 -36.34 5.52
C PRO A 123 10.72 -36.57 6.33
N ASP A 124 10.15 -37.76 6.10
CA ASP A 124 9.05 -38.40 6.78
C ASP A 124 9.14 -38.31 8.32
N ARG A 125 8.01 -37.94 8.95
CA ARG A 125 7.44 -38.62 10.14
C ARG A 125 6.20 -37.87 10.64
N LEU A 126 5.03 -38.48 10.47
CA LEU A 126 4.01 -38.67 11.53
C LEU A 126 2.78 -39.34 10.92
N ARG A 127 2.70 -40.66 11.11
CA ARG A 127 1.46 -41.42 10.94
C ARG A 127 0.55 -41.15 12.14
N GLN A 128 -0.63 -40.55 11.94
CA GLN A 128 -1.78 -40.93 12.76
C GLN A 128 -3.14 -40.62 12.11
N ARG A 129 -3.94 -41.70 12.00
CA ARG A 129 -5.39 -41.78 11.77
C ARG A 129 -5.93 -41.40 10.38
N ARG A 130 -6.07 -42.42 9.52
CA ARG A 130 -6.72 -42.35 8.21
C ARG A 130 -8.24 -42.12 8.36
N LYS A 131 -8.72 -40.92 8.01
CA LYS A 131 -10.10 -40.74 7.53
C LYS A 131 -10.10 -41.08 6.04
N SER A 132 -10.76 -42.16 5.64
CA SER A 132 -10.98 -42.45 4.22
C SER A 132 -12.07 -41.54 3.70
N PHE A 133 -11.70 -40.39 3.13
CA PHE A 133 -12.58 -39.70 2.21
C PHE A 133 -12.55 -40.51 0.91
N MET A 134 -13.71 -41.02 0.49
CA MET A 134 -13.89 -41.43 -0.89
C MET A 134 -13.66 -40.19 -1.76
N THR A 135 -12.46 -40.09 -2.33
CA THR A 135 -12.17 -39.06 -3.32
C THR A 135 -12.82 -39.54 -4.60
N PRO A 136 -13.82 -38.85 -5.18
CA PRO A 136 -14.26 -39.18 -6.52
C PRO A 136 -13.01 -39.13 -7.42
N THR A 137 -12.78 -40.18 -8.20
CA THR A 137 -11.66 -40.25 -9.12
C THR A 137 -11.64 -38.96 -9.93
N PRO A 138 -10.60 -38.09 -9.77
CA PRO A 138 -10.58 -36.83 -10.47
C PRO A 138 -10.69 -37.12 -11.96
N LEU A 139 -11.67 -36.49 -12.60
CA LEU A 139 -11.88 -36.61 -14.04
C LEU A 139 -10.57 -36.19 -14.71
N HIS A 140 -9.84 -37.16 -15.26
CA HIS A 140 -8.59 -36.89 -15.96
C HIS A 140 -8.94 -36.10 -17.23
N ILE A 141 -8.68 -34.80 -17.22
CA ILE A 141 -8.68 -33.95 -18.41
C ILE A 141 -7.21 -33.89 -18.86
N PRO A 142 -6.75 -34.79 -19.74
CA PRO A 142 -5.45 -34.62 -20.37
C PRO A 142 -5.46 -33.25 -21.06
N ASP A 143 -4.44 -32.44 -20.78
CA ASP A 143 -4.24 -31.06 -21.26
C ASP A 143 -4.88 -29.90 -20.47
N ALA A 144 -5.43 -30.13 -19.26
CA ALA A 144 -5.76 -29.04 -18.34
C ALA A 144 -4.48 -28.39 -17.75
N ARG A 145 -3.71 -27.71 -18.61
CA ARG A 145 -2.58 -26.88 -18.19
C ARG A 145 -3.13 -25.56 -17.68
N VAL A 146 -2.86 -25.31 -16.41
CA VAL A 146 -3.14 -24.08 -15.66
C VAL A 146 -4.59 -23.99 -15.18
N SER A 147 -4.76 -23.71 -13.87
CA SER A 147 -6.03 -23.27 -13.32
C SER A 147 -6.60 -22.15 -14.21
N PRO A 148 -7.89 -22.16 -14.59
CA PRO A 148 -8.49 -21.08 -15.38
C PRO A 148 -8.53 -19.75 -14.62
N ILE A 149 -8.13 -19.74 -13.35
CA ILE A 149 -8.05 -18.56 -12.50
C ILE A 149 -6.64 -17.97 -12.61
N PRO A 150 -6.47 -16.74 -13.12
CA PRO A 150 -5.17 -16.09 -13.19
C PRO A 150 -4.60 -15.83 -11.79
N ASP A 151 -3.28 -15.89 -11.62
CA ASP A 151 -2.61 -15.64 -10.33
C ASP A 151 -2.98 -14.29 -9.70
N SER A 152 -3.24 -13.28 -10.54
CA SER A 152 -3.69 -11.94 -10.13
C SER A 152 -5.07 -11.93 -9.45
N ALA A 153 -5.90 -12.96 -9.64
CA ALA A 153 -7.18 -13.09 -8.95
C ALA A 153 -7.00 -13.51 -7.48
N HIS A 154 -5.81 -13.97 -7.10
CA HIS A 154 -5.48 -14.40 -5.74
C HIS A 154 -4.61 -13.38 -4.99
N GLU A 155 -4.13 -12.34 -5.65
CA GLU A 155 -3.35 -11.30 -4.98
C GLU A 155 -4.23 -10.49 -4.04
N MET A 156 -3.84 -10.44 -2.77
CA MET A 156 -4.55 -9.73 -1.72
C MET A 156 -3.62 -8.72 -1.05
N VAL A 157 -4.20 -7.58 -0.69
CA VAL A 157 -3.55 -6.54 0.13
C VAL A 157 -4.30 -6.46 1.45
N TYR A 158 -3.53 -6.59 2.52
CA TYR A 158 -4.02 -6.65 3.88
C TYR A 158 -3.72 -5.33 4.55
N LEU A 159 -4.77 -4.52 4.70
CA LEU A 159 -4.72 -3.19 5.26
C LEU A 159 -5.38 -3.18 6.63
N LYS A 160 -4.96 -2.26 7.48
CA LYS A 160 -5.63 -1.99 8.75
C LYS A 160 -5.87 -0.50 8.87
N ASN A 161 -6.99 -0.11 9.48
CA ASN A 161 -7.10 1.25 9.99
C ASN A 161 -5.86 1.52 10.87
N PRO A 162 -5.17 2.64 10.67
CA PRO A 162 -3.99 2.95 11.47
C PRO A 162 -4.32 3.12 12.96
N GLU A 163 -5.57 3.41 13.34
CA GLU A 163 -6.04 3.37 14.73
C GLU A 163 -5.91 1.97 15.37
N GLU A 164 -5.59 1.95 16.67
CA GLU A 164 -5.52 0.70 17.42
C GLU A 164 -6.90 0.02 17.51
N GLY A 165 -6.95 -1.26 17.14
CA GLY A 165 -8.16 -2.08 17.25
C GLY A 165 -9.12 -2.02 16.06
N GLY A 166 -8.85 -1.21 15.03
CA GLY A 166 -9.68 -1.16 13.83
C GLY A 166 -9.73 -2.49 13.06
N PRO A 167 -10.81 -2.74 12.29
CA PRO A 167 -10.96 -3.97 11.51
C PRO A 167 -9.88 -4.08 10.43
N MET A 168 -9.50 -5.32 10.13
CA MET A 168 -8.60 -5.63 9.03
C MET A 168 -9.38 -5.60 7.72
N LEU A 169 -8.89 -4.85 6.75
CA LEU A 169 -9.42 -4.77 5.41
C LEU A 169 -8.60 -5.69 4.50
N VAL A 170 -9.29 -6.58 3.78
CA VAL A 170 -8.69 -7.48 2.80
C VAL A 170 -9.15 -7.03 1.43
N VAL A 171 -8.24 -6.48 0.66
CA VAL A 171 -8.54 -5.85 -0.64
C VAL A 171 -7.92 -6.71 -1.74
N PRO A 172 -8.71 -7.18 -2.72
CA PRO A 172 -8.16 -7.81 -3.91
C PRO A 172 -7.22 -6.85 -4.65
N GLY A 173 -6.06 -7.32 -5.12
CA GLY A 173 -5.05 -6.47 -5.78
C GLY A 173 -5.61 -5.69 -6.98
N ARG A 174 -6.53 -6.29 -7.73
CA ARG A 174 -7.23 -5.65 -8.87
C ARG A 174 -8.16 -4.49 -8.49
N GLU A 175 -8.53 -4.38 -7.23
CA GLU A 175 -9.40 -3.32 -6.70
C GLU A 175 -8.60 -2.17 -6.08
N LEU A 176 -7.30 -2.37 -5.85
CA LEU A 176 -6.38 -1.32 -5.44
C LEU A 176 -5.92 -0.52 -6.67
N LEU A 177 -6.38 0.72 -6.80
CA LEU A 177 -6.05 1.60 -7.93
C LEU A 177 -4.64 2.18 -7.80
N TRP A 178 -4.30 2.65 -6.60
CA TRP A 178 -2.97 3.16 -6.26
C TRP A 178 -2.75 3.10 -4.75
N MET A 179 -1.48 3.12 -4.36
CA MET A 179 -1.07 3.15 -2.96
C MET A 179 0.24 3.92 -2.81
N HIS A 180 0.18 5.04 -2.09
CA HIS A 180 1.28 5.98 -1.95
C HIS A 180 1.87 5.90 -0.52
N PRO A 181 3.18 5.68 -0.35
CA PRO A 181 3.80 5.62 0.96
C PRO A 181 3.82 6.99 1.64
N LEU A 182 3.56 7.01 2.96
CA LEU A 182 3.93 8.12 3.83
C LEU A 182 5.46 8.16 3.92
N VAL A 183 6.08 9.31 3.64
CA VAL A 183 7.54 9.45 3.60
C VAL A 183 8.07 10.49 4.58
N PHE A 184 7.24 11.42 5.01
CA PHE A 184 7.64 12.49 5.94
C PHE A 184 6.45 13.03 6.74
N ILE A 185 6.72 13.49 7.95
CA ILE A 185 5.80 14.21 8.82
C ILE A 185 6.55 15.47 9.28
N PRO A 186 6.07 16.69 8.92
CA PRO A 186 6.69 17.95 9.32
C PRO A 186 6.63 18.23 10.83
#